data_AF-A0A8H3R2I8-F1
#
_entry.id   AF-A0A8H3R2I8-F1
#
_cell.length_a   1.000
_cell.length_b   1.000
_cell.length_c   1.000
_cell.angle_alpha   90.00
_cell.angle_beta   90.00
_cell.angle_gamma   90.00
#
_symmetry.space_group_name_H-M   'P 1'
#
loop_
_entity.id
_entity.type
_entity.pdbx_description
1 polymer ?
#
loop_
_entity_poly.entity_id
_entity_poly.type
_entity_poly.pdbx_seq_one_letter_code
_entity_poly.pdbx_strand_id
1 'polypeptide(L)'
;MKYAQWGTRSIFFLTFLIYFLTISNGYKTHPLITSISTYPPFDSLIPLKATKINITYSEPIIIFSRNITIFQYFAATGFRLLRQTYPASAGFTKLSSDNKTLTINIFDSTFNKPNSIYHIIVESDAVRRKDTSSEPVLGIQDNVWNVTTGYRTVDSNEIIREPVIAFIRLSSEGTEKFNSLDESGKSNFINNLGKELAFIVPVEENHIISLNRYQKDQRTKKKRILIAYKIGSINNNADANTKDIMNDLQALIIHGESTLVSNLEYTKNLDITYGIVKKRNIFRDNKIQLILLIAAYIICLFLLTLMVYHLNRKADIGVILKFIIALVAFVFYTVYTCENAQNVEKLALASGLLLVLPFVIKLSLGLLIIIYDSRKDNSFYGWVNKNKTITFFFIFLSGVDLNAIVVLGKLFHSPLSVRAIKWSIAIECVGLFLRDLPILAVLLLQFYGYSFYYDHSNRYDETLPLLDA
;
A
#
# COMPACT_ATOMS: atom_id res chain seq x y z
N MET A 1 -83.90 -11.32 42.26
CA MET A 1 -82.89 -11.33 41.19
C MET A 1 -81.51 -11.03 41.80
N LYS A 2 -80.91 -12.06 42.38
CA LYS A 2 -79.47 -12.18 42.67
C LYS A 2 -78.87 -13.02 41.53
N TYR A 3 -77.56 -12.93 41.28
CA TYR A 3 -76.81 -13.50 40.13
C TYR A 3 -76.64 -12.56 38.91
N ALA A 4 -75.84 -11.49 39.04
CA ALA A 4 -75.24 -10.83 37.87
C ALA A 4 -73.94 -10.03 38.13
N GLN A 5 -73.43 -9.93 39.37
CA GLN A 5 -72.27 -9.06 39.67
C GLN A 5 -70.98 -9.77 40.10
N TRP A 6 -70.92 -11.10 40.05
CA TRP A 6 -69.71 -11.86 40.42
C TRP A 6 -68.85 -12.33 39.23
N GLY A 7 -69.35 -12.23 38.00
CA GLY A 7 -68.60 -12.67 36.80
C GLY A 7 -67.46 -11.72 36.39
N THR A 8 -67.63 -10.41 36.53
CA THR A 8 -66.66 -9.42 36.04
C THR A 8 -65.46 -9.23 36.95
N ARG A 9 -65.60 -9.40 38.27
CA ARG A 9 -64.47 -9.36 39.21
C ARG A 9 -63.61 -10.62 39.16
N SER A 10 -64.20 -11.79 38.90
CA SER A 10 -63.46 -13.05 38.77
C SER A 10 -62.63 -13.11 37.48
N ILE A 11 -63.14 -12.57 36.36
CA ILE A 11 -62.39 -12.49 35.10
C ILE A 11 -61.23 -11.49 35.20
N PHE A 12 -61.42 -10.35 35.87
CA PHE A 12 -60.32 -9.40 36.15
C PHE A 12 -59.27 -10.00 37.08
N PHE A 13 -59.67 -10.75 38.10
CA PHE A 13 -58.72 -11.41 39.00
C PHE A 13 -57.97 -12.55 38.31
N LEU A 14 -58.63 -13.30 37.42
CA LEU A 14 -58.00 -14.39 36.66
C LEU A 14 -57.05 -13.85 35.59
N THR A 15 -57.39 -12.77 34.89
CA THR A 15 -56.48 -12.11 33.93
C THR A 15 -55.30 -11.43 34.64
N PHE A 16 -55.53 -10.81 35.79
CA PHE A 16 -54.45 -10.26 36.62
C PHE A 16 -53.56 -11.35 37.21
N LEU A 17 -54.12 -12.50 37.64
CA LEU A 17 -53.37 -13.63 38.16
C LEU A 17 -52.57 -14.35 37.07
N ILE A 18 -53.12 -14.48 35.84
CA ILE A 18 -52.37 -14.98 34.68
C ILE A 18 -51.22 -14.02 34.35
N TYR A 19 -51.47 -12.71 34.30
CA TYR A 19 -50.43 -11.70 34.08
C TYR A 19 -49.33 -11.75 35.16
N PHE A 20 -49.72 -11.90 36.43
CA PHE A 20 -48.78 -11.98 37.56
C PHE A 20 -48.00 -13.30 37.61
N LEU A 21 -48.62 -14.44 37.28
CA LEU A 21 -47.94 -15.74 37.14
C LEU A 21 -47.01 -15.79 35.92
N THR A 22 -47.30 -15.02 34.87
CA THR A 22 -46.38 -14.86 33.72
C THR A 22 -45.13 -14.06 34.10
N ILE A 23 -45.24 -13.15 35.07
CA ILE A 23 -44.12 -12.34 35.59
C ILE A 23 -43.33 -13.10 36.68
N SER A 24 -43.97 -13.97 37.48
CA SER A 24 -43.30 -14.66 38.59
C SER A 24 -42.50 -15.90 38.19
N ASN A 25 -42.73 -16.46 37.01
CA ASN A 25 -41.96 -17.59 36.49
C ASN A 25 -40.71 -17.12 35.73
N GLY A 26 -39.70 -16.65 36.48
CA GLY A 26 -38.27 -16.98 36.32
C GLY A 26 -37.55 -16.88 34.96
N TYR A 27 -38.19 -16.43 33.89
CA TYR A 27 -37.58 -16.19 32.60
C TYR A 27 -37.60 -14.69 32.36
N LYS A 28 -36.42 -14.07 32.31
CA LYS A 28 -36.26 -12.75 31.69
C LYS A 28 -36.54 -12.89 30.19
N THR A 29 -37.78 -13.08 29.79
CA THR A 29 -38.22 -12.98 28.40
C THR A 29 -38.84 -11.61 28.23
N HIS A 30 -38.09 -10.70 27.60
CA HIS A 30 -38.66 -9.44 27.16
C HIS A 30 -39.86 -9.76 26.26
N PRO A 31 -41.07 -9.25 26.54
CA PRO A 31 -42.30 -9.58 25.79
C PRO A 31 -42.29 -9.15 24.31
N LEU A 32 -41.20 -8.56 23.82
CA LEU A 32 -40.98 -8.11 22.44
C LEU A 32 -40.17 -9.10 21.58
N ILE A 33 -39.43 -10.04 22.20
CA ILE A 33 -38.47 -10.93 21.51
C ILE A 33 -39.14 -12.15 20.87
N THR A 34 -40.35 -12.51 21.30
CA THR A 34 -41.08 -13.71 20.83
C THR A 34 -41.52 -13.67 19.35
N SER A 35 -41.37 -12.54 18.67
CA SER A 35 -41.82 -12.33 17.28
C SER A 35 -40.70 -12.40 16.22
N ILE A 36 -39.45 -12.58 16.66
CA ILE A 36 -38.26 -12.63 15.79
C ILE A 36 -37.30 -13.74 16.22
N SER A 37 -36.57 -14.34 15.29
CA SER A 37 -35.43 -15.20 15.57
C SER A 37 -34.18 -14.70 14.86
N THR A 38 -33.02 -14.83 15.50
CA THR A 38 -31.76 -14.26 15.01
C THR A 38 -30.71 -15.34 14.75
N TYR A 39 -29.86 -15.09 13.76
CA TYR A 39 -28.62 -15.83 13.55
C TYR A 39 -27.48 -14.82 13.41
N PRO A 40 -26.45 -14.84 14.25
CA PRO A 40 -26.28 -15.75 15.39
C PRO A 40 -27.31 -15.47 16.50
N PRO A 41 -27.62 -16.45 17.37
CA PRO A 41 -28.55 -16.25 18.49
C PRO A 41 -28.09 -15.17 19.48
N PHE A 42 -28.98 -14.74 20.38
CA PHE A 42 -28.63 -13.85 21.49
C PHE A 42 -27.53 -14.45 22.37
N ASP A 43 -26.59 -13.60 22.80
CA ASP A 43 -25.47 -13.92 23.69
C ASP A 43 -24.61 -15.12 23.22
N SER A 44 -24.52 -15.30 21.91
CA SER A 44 -23.82 -16.45 21.32
C SER A 44 -22.37 -16.17 20.95
N LEU A 45 -21.60 -17.26 20.83
CA LEU A 45 -20.23 -17.24 20.34
C LEU A 45 -20.21 -17.32 18.81
N ILE A 46 -19.54 -16.38 18.15
CA ILE A 46 -19.37 -16.34 16.70
C ILE A 46 -17.93 -16.49 16.26
N PRO A 47 -17.66 -17.03 15.06
CA PRO A 47 -16.32 -17.01 14.49
C PRO A 47 -15.86 -15.57 14.24
N LEU A 48 -14.54 -15.37 14.27
CA LEU A 48 -13.92 -14.13 13.81
C LEU A 48 -14.27 -13.87 12.34
N LYS A 49 -14.45 -12.59 12.00
CA LYS A 49 -14.76 -12.12 10.64
C LYS A 49 -16.02 -12.77 10.06
N ALA A 50 -17.02 -13.08 10.90
CA ALA A 50 -18.32 -13.50 10.41
C ALA A 50 -18.89 -12.44 9.46
N THR A 51 -19.28 -12.86 8.25
CA THR A 51 -19.64 -11.94 7.15
C THR A 51 -21.14 -11.71 7.01
N LYS A 52 -21.96 -12.41 7.79
CA LYS A 52 -23.42 -12.36 7.70
C LYS A 52 -24.08 -12.55 9.06
N ILE A 53 -25.17 -11.84 9.26
CA ILE A 53 -26.15 -12.07 10.33
C ILE A 53 -27.56 -12.01 9.72
N ASN A 54 -28.51 -12.70 10.33
CA ASN A 54 -29.88 -12.81 9.85
C ASN A 54 -30.86 -12.46 10.98
N ILE A 55 -31.97 -11.84 10.60
CA ILE A 55 -33.14 -11.64 11.45
C ILE A 55 -34.35 -12.22 10.71
N THR A 56 -35.03 -13.17 11.32
CA THR A 56 -36.25 -13.78 10.78
C THR A 56 -37.44 -13.25 11.55
N TYR A 57 -38.37 -12.65 10.84
CA TYR A 57 -39.61 -12.09 11.39
C TYR A 57 -40.74 -13.10 11.26
N SER A 58 -41.70 -13.05 12.19
CA SER A 58 -42.92 -13.88 12.14
C SER A 58 -43.77 -13.58 10.89
N GLU A 59 -43.81 -12.31 10.47
CA GLU A 59 -44.56 -11.80 9.32
C GLU A 59 -43.64 -11.32 8.20
N PRO A 60 -44.11 -11.30 6.93
CA PRO A 60 -43.34 -10.73 5.82
C PRO A 60 -43.09 -9.22 5.98
N ILE A 61 -41.88 -8.79 5.63
CA ILE A 61 -41.39 -7.42 5.77
C ILE A 61 -40.91 -6.82 4.44
N ILE A 62 -40.69 -5.51 4.45
CA ILE A 62 -40.01 -4.74 3.42
C ILE A 62 -38.87 -3.93 4.03
N ILE A 63 -37.77 -3.76 3.29
CA ILE A 63 -36.62 -2.94 3.72
C ILE A 63 -37.00 -1.46 3.65
N PHE A 64 -36.61 -0.70 4.67
CA PHE A 64 -36.84 0.74 4.73
C PHE A 64 -35.56 1.51 5.10
N SER A 65 -35.68 2.70 5.67
CA SER A 65 -34.61 3.71 5.66
C SER A 65 -33.76 3.80 6.92
N ARG A 66 -34.15 3.21 8.06
CA ARG A 66 -33.42 3.37 9.31
C ARG A 66 -32.21 2.44 9.43
N ASN A 67 -31.31 2.79 10.34
CA ASN A 67 -29.97 2.22 10.36
C ASN A 67 -29.91 0.86 11.06
N ILE A 68 -28.95 0.07 10.60
CA ILE A 68 -28.42 -1.10 11.30
C ILE A 68 -27.01 -0.73 11.73
N THR A 69 -26.72 -0.85 13.03
CA THR A 69 -25.47 -0.38 13.61
C THR A 69 -24.86 -1.45 14.51
N ILE A 70 -23.54 -1.63 14.39
CA ILE A 70 -22.77 -2.60 15.18
C ILE A 70 -21.69 -1.84 15.93
N PHE A 71 -21.69 -2.02 17.24
CA PHE A 71 -20.66 -1.51 18.14
C PHE A 71 -19.84 -2.67 18.72
N GLN A 72 -18.54 -2.46 18.90
CA GLN A 72 -17.75 -3.26 19.83
C GLN A 72 -17.87 -2.62 21.22
N TYR A 73 -18.15 -3.44 22.22
CA TYR A 73 -18.36 -3.00 23.59
C TYR A 73 -17.18 -3.36 24.49
N PHE A 74 -16.65 -2.35 25.19
CA PHE A 74 -15.57 -2.51 26.14
C PHE A 74 -16.14 -2.52 27.56
N ALA A 75 -16.44 -3.72 28.08
CA ALA A 75 -17.11 -3.89 29.36
C ALA A 75 -16.40 -3.20 30.54
N ALA A 76 -15.06 -3.11 30.51
CA ALA A 76 -14.28 -2.47 31.57
C ALA A 76 -14.51 -0.95 31.68
N THR A 77 -14.78 -0.26 30.57
CA THR A 77 -14.93 1.20 30.52
C THR A 77 -16.34 1.65 30.18
N GLY A 78 -17.23 0.73 29.76
CA GLY A 78 -18.53 1.05 29.19
C GLY A 78 -18.46 1.73 27.81
N PHE A 79 -17.25 1.84 27.23
CA PHE A 79 -17.03 2.50 25.95
C PHE A 79 -17.55 1.65 24.78
N ARG A 80 -18.06 2.32 23.74
CA ARG A 80 -18.59 1.71 22.52
C ARG A 80 -17.86 2.23 21.30
N LEU A 81 -17.19 1.33 20.58
CA LEU A 81 -16.52 1.64 19.33
C LEU A 81 -17.41 1.26 18.15
N LEU A 82 -17.77 2.25 17.33
CA LEU A 82 -18.53 2.00 16.10
C LEU A 82 -17.70 1.14 15.14
N ARG A 83 -18.25 0.00 14.73
CA ARG A 83 -17.63 -0.91 13.75
C ARG A 83 -18.23 -0.75 12.37
N GLN A 84 -19.55 -0.66 12.31
CA GLN A 84 -20.32 -0.62 11.07
C GLN A 84 -21.65 0.07 11.30
N THR A 85 -22.08 0.94 10.38
CA THR A 85 -23.42 1.52 10.35
C THR A 85 -23.87 1.85 8.94
N TYR A 86 -25.11 1.54 8.60
CA TYR A 86 -25.72 1.97 7.35
C TYR A 86 -27.26 1.90 7.42
N PRO A 87 -27.97 2.68 6.58
CA PRO A 87 -29.39 2.49 6.34
C PRO A 87 -29.67 1.08 5.83
N ALA A 88 -30.74 0.42 6.30
CA ALA A 88 -31.10 -0.91 5.82
C ALA A 88 -31.25 -0.95 4.28
N SER A 89 -31.69 0.15 3.66
CA SER A 89 -31.82 0.33 2.21
C SER A 89 -30.51 0.51 1.45
N ALA A 90 -29.35 0.59 2.10
CA ALA A 90 -28.06 0.92 1.47
C ALA A 90 -27.42 -0.21 0.62
N GLY A 91 -28.16 -1.29 0.35
CA GLY A 91 -27.68 -2.41 -0.49
C GLY A 91 -26.85 -3.47 0.24
N PHE A 92 -26.64 -3.31 1.55
CA PHE A 92 -25.98 -4.30 2.40
C PHE A 92 -26.95 -5.30 3.05
N THR A 93 -28.24 -5.18 2.76
CA THR A 93 -29.27 -6.11 3.23
C THR A 93 -29.94 -6.84 2.07
N LYS A 94 -30.43 -8.05 2.32
CA LYS A 94 -31.18 -8.86 1.36
C LYS A 94 -32.35 -9.54 2.05
N LEU A 95 -33.50 -9.57 1.39
CA LEU A 95 -34.65 -10.34 1.83
C LEU A 95 -34.65 -11.73 1.22
N SER A 96 -35.09 -12.72 2.00
CA SER A 96 -35.42 -14.06 1.53
C SER A 96 -36.62 -14.05 0.58
N SER A 97 -36.83 -15.16 -0.13
CA SER A 97 -37.95 -15.32 -1.08
C SER A 97 -39.33 -15.19 -0.44
N ASP A 98 -39.48 -15.62 0.82
CA ASP A 98 -40.71 -15.47 1.61
C ASP A 98 -40.87 -14.06 2.25
N ASN A 99 -39.88 -13.18 2.06
CA ASN A 99 -39.76 -11.85 2.66
C ASN A 99 -39.80 -11.84 4.19
N LYS A 100 -39.48 -12.95 4.87
CA LYS A 100 -39.45 -13.00 6.34
C LYS A 100 -38.07 -12.86 6.93
N THR A 101 -37.02 -13.23 6.19
CA THR A 101 -35.66 -13.22 6.69
C THR A 101 -34.87 -12.08 6.06
N LEU A 102 -34.43 -11.14 6.89
CA LEU A 102 -33.47 -10.11 6.54
C LEU A 102 -32.05 -10.63 6.75
N THR A 103 -31.30 -10.80 5.68
CA THR A 103 -29.85 -11.07 5.70
C THR A 103 -29.10 -9.75 5.66
N ILE A 104 -28.16 -9.57 6.58
CA ILE A 104 -27.36 -8.36 6.74
C ILE A 104 -25.91 -8.73 6.48
N ASN A 105 -25.27 -8.03 5.53
CA ASN A 105 -23.87 -8.22 5.20
C ASN A 105 -22.98 -7.48 6.21
N ILE A 106 -21.97 -8.18 6.71
CA ILE A 106 -21.02 -7.68 7.68
C ILE A 106 -19.66 -7.53 7.01
N PHE A 107 -19.01 -6.39 7.20
CA PHE A 107 -17.65 -6.18 6.72
C PHE A 107 -16.68 -7.07 7.48
N ASP A 108 -15.65 -7.59 6.80
CA ASP A 108 -14.63 -8.46 7.40
C ASP A 108 -13.92 -7.80 8.60
N SER A 109 -13.85 -6.48 8.62
CA SER A 109 -13.27 -5.68 9.70
C SER A 109 -14.19 -5.50 10.92
N THR A 110 -15.47 -5.89 10.86
CA THR A 110 -16.44 -5.62 11.93
C THR A 110 -16.18 -6.49 13.15
N PHE A 111 -16.24 -7.82 12.98
CA PHE A 111 -16.01 -8.81 14.03
C PHE A 111 -14.55 -9.31 14.04
N ASN A 112 -13.61 -8.37 14.06
CA ASN A 112 -12.18 -8.65 13.86
C ASN A 112 -11.38 -8.83 15.16
N LYS A 113 -11.89 -8.35 16.31
CA LYS A 113 -11.20 -8.50 17.60
C LYS A 113 -11.59 -9.82 18.28
N PRO A 114 -10.63 -10.65 18.73
CA PRO A 114 -10.90 -11.88 19.51
C PRO A 114 -11.50 -11.59 20.89
N ASN A 115 -12.27 -12.53 21.42
CA ASN A 115 -12.85 -12.50 22.77
C ASN A 115 -13.48 -11.13 23.11
N SER A 116 -14.22 -10.57 22.16
CA SER A 116 -14.79 -9.23 22.26
C SER A 116 -16.30 -9.28 22.09
N ILE A 117 -16.99 -8.45 22.87
CA ILE A 117 -18.45 -8.33 22.84
C ILE A 117 -18.83 -7.29 21.79
N TYR A 118 -19.85 -7.59 21.00
CA TYR A 118 -20.43 -6.68 20.02
C TYR A 118 -21.93 -6.56 20.24
N HIS A 119 -22.43 -5.33 20.18
CA HIS A 119 -23.86 -5.02 20.26
C HIS A 119 -24.39 -4.73 18.87
N ILE A 120 -25.46 -5.41 18.50
CA ILE A 120 -26.14 -5.24 17.22
C ILE A 120 -27.44 -4.49 17.48
N ILE A 121 -27.54 -3.29 16.92
CA ILE A 121 -28.69 -2.41 17.05
C ILE A 121 -29.38 -2.31 15.70
N VAL A 122 -30.68 -2.52 15.69
CA VAL A 122 -31.54 -2.29 14.53
C VAL A 122 -32.50 -1.19 14.93
N GLU A 123 -32.43 -0.04 14.28
CA GLU A 123 -33.36 1.05 14.58
C GLU A 123 -34.79 0.66 14.23
N SER A 124 -35.76 1.18 15.00
CA SER A 124 -37.17 1.02 14.64
C SER A 124 -37.43 1.69 13.30
N ASP A 125 -38.26 1.10 12.45
CA ASP A 125 -38.49 1.52 11.06
C ASP A 125 -37.32 1.25 10.10
N ALA A 126 -36.36 0.37 10.46
CA ALA A 126 -35.38 -0.17 9.51
C ALA A 126 -36.05 -1.12 8.52
N VAL A 127 -37.11 -1.78 8.98
CA VAL A 127 -38.02 -2.59 8.17
C VAL A 127 -39.46 -2.27 8.55
N ARG A 128 -40.37 -2.47 7.60
CA ARG A 128 -41.82 -2.32 7.78
C ARG A 128 -42.52 -3.62 7.46
N ARG A 129 -43.73 -3.82 7.99
CA ARG A 129 -44.58 -4.93 7.55
C ARG A 129 -44.93 -4.79 6.08
N LYS A 130 -45.01 -5.91 5.37
CA LYS A 130 -45.37 -5.94 3.94
C LYS A 130 -46.89 -5.80 3.72
N ASP A 131 -47.68 -5.81 4.79
CA ASP A 131 -49.13 -5.65 4.69
C ASP A 131 -49.55 -4.26 4.15
N THR A 132 -50.86 -4.07 3.98
CA THR A 132 -51.44 -2.81 3.46
C THR A 132 -51.13 -1.60 4.34
N SER A 133 -50.82 -1.80 5.63
CA SER A 133 -50.56 -0.71 6.58
C SER A 133 -49.14 -0.15 6.47
N SER A 134 -48.18 -0.97 6.00
CA SER A 134 -46.75 -0.64 5.99
C SER A 134 -46.26 -0.12 7.34
N GLU A 135 -46.75 -0.73 8.42
CA GLU A 135 -46.41 -0.33 9.78
C GLU A 135 -44.92 -0.53 10.08
N PRO A 136 -44.26 0.44 10.76
CA PRO A 136 -42.90 0.28 11.27
C PRO A 136 -42.77 -0.93 12.20
N VAL A 137 -41.78 -1.77 11.94
CA VAL A 137 -41.43 -2.85 12.85
C VAL A 137 -40.51 -2.29 13.94
N LEU A 138 -40.77 -2.69 15.18
CA LEU A 138 -39.91 -2.35 16.31
C LEU A 138 -38.52 -2.95 16.10
N GLY A 139 -37.52 -2.10 16.28
CA GLY A 139 -36.13 -2.48 16.14
C GLY A 139 -35.59 -3.31 17.31
N ILE A 140 -34.34 -3.73 17.19
CA ILE A 140 -33.58 -4.39 18.25
C ILE A 140 -32.80 -3.31 19.00
N GLN A 141 -33.15 -3.12 20.27
CA GLN A 141 -32.53 -2.10 21.11
C GLN A 141 -31.11 -2.46 21.54
N ASP A 142 -30.39 -1.45 22.01
CA ASP A 142 -29.07 -1.61 22.61
C ASP A 142 -29.07 -2.61 23.77
N ASN A 143 -27.95 -3.33 23.93
CA ASN A 143 -27.75 -4.42 24.90
C ASN A 143 -28.70 -5.62 24.78
N VAL A 144 -29.60 -5.68 23.78
CA VAL A 144 -30.52 -6.82 23.58
C VAL A 144 -29.85 -7.92 22.75
N TRP A 145 -29.23 -7.55 21.62
CA TRP A 145 -28.54 -8.51 20.76
C TRP A 145 -27.04 -8.36 20.85
N ASN A 146 -26.46 -9.15 21.76
CA ASN A 146 -25.03 -9.20 21.99
C ASN A 146 -24.47 -10.50 21.43
N VAL A 147 -23.27 -10.42 20.87
CA VAL A 147 -22.51 -11.56 20.37
C VAL A 147 -21.07 -11.45 20.84
N THR A 148 -20.43 -12.59 21.09
CA THR A 148 -19.02 -12.64 21.49
C THR A 148 -18.21 -13.33 20.42
N THR A 149 -17.09 -12.76 20.02
CA THR A 149 -16.17 -13.41 19.08
C THR A 149 -15.34 -14.50 19.74
N GLY A 150 -15.11 -15.59 19.02
CA GLY A 150 -14.25 -16.69 19.45
C GLY A 150 -12.78 -16.30 19.62
N TYR A 151 -12.02 -17.26 20.17
CA TYR A 151 -10.57 -17.17 20.26
C TYR A 151 -9.93 -17.22 18.88
N ARG A 152 -8.74 -16.63 18.77
CA ARG A 152 -7.93 -16.75 17.56
C ARG A 152 -7.37 -18.17 17.47
N THR A 153 -7.87 -18.98 16.54
CA THR A 153 -7.20 -20.22 16.14
C THR A 153 -6.06 -19.83 15.21
N VAL A 154 -4.84 -19.79 15.74
CA VAL A 154 -3.66 -19.40 14.96
C VAL A 154 -3.10 -20.64 14.28
N ASP A 155 -3.16 -20.70 12.95
CA ASP A 155 -2.25 -21.56 12.19
C ASP A 155 -0.89 -20.86 12.16
N SER A 156 0.15 -21.55 12.65
CA SER A 156 1.52 -21.01 12.72
C SER A 156 2.07 -20.59 11.35
N ASN A 157 1.52 -21.14 10.26
CA ASN A 157 1.93 -20.83 8.90
C ASN A 157 1.36 -19.50 8.34
N GLU A 158 0.34 -18.91 8.96
CA GLU A 158 -0.33 -17.68 8.47
C GLU A 158 0.13 -16.39 9.18
N ILE A 159 1.03 -16.49 10.15
CA ILE A 159 1.45 -15.34 10.95
C ILE A 159 2.52 -14.54 10.22
N ILE A 160 2.12 -13.41 9.61
CA ILE A 160 3.06 -12.42 9.10
C ILE A 160 3.35 -11.44 10.23
N ARG A 161 4.46 -11.68 10.94
CA ARG A 161 4.91 -10.83 12.05
C ARG A 161 5.79 -9.67 11.60
N GLU A 162 6.37 -9.76 10.40
CA GLU A 162 7.25 -8.72 9.89
C GLU A 162 6.48 -7.40 9.71
N PRO A 163 6.99 -6.28 10.24
CA PRO A 163 6.37 -4.99 10.01
C PRO A 163 6.48 -4.61 8.53
N VAL A 164 5.39 -4.04 8.00
CA VAL A 164 5.30 -3.62 6.60
C VAL A 164 5.16 -2.11 6.51
N ILE A 165 5.76 -1.51 5.49
CA ILE A 165 5.49 -0.11 5.16
C ILE A 165 4.26 -0.07 4.26
N ALA A 166 3.29 0.77 4.60
CA ALA A 166 2.08 0.97 3.84
C ALA A 166 1.82 2.47 3.63
N PHE A 167 1.12 2.77 2.55
CA PHE A 167 0.73 4.11 2.16
C PHE A 167 -0.79 4.27 2.25
N ILE A 168 -1.20 5.40 2.79
CA ILE A 168 -2.60 5.85 2.81
C ILE A 168 -2.67 7.17 2.06
N ARG A 169 -3.74 7.38 1.29
CA ARG A 169 -3.94 8.58 0.48
C ARG A 169 -4.97 9.51 1.12
N LEU A 170 -4.68 10.81 1.10
CA LEU A 170 -5.64 11.84 1.48
C LEU A 170 -6.59 12.16 0.32
N SER A 171 -7.82 12.55 0.67
CA SER A 171 -8.83 13.07 -0.25
C SER A 171 -8.40 14.44 -0.84
N SER A 172 -9.26 15.08 -1.64
CA SER A 172 -8.99 16.45 -2.11
C SER A 172 -8.85 17.43 -0.99
N GLU A 173 -9.91 17.48 -0.19
CA GLU A 173 -10.02 18.36 0.94
C GLU A 173 -8.92 18.06 1.96
N GLY A 174 -8.66 16.77 2.22
CA GLY A 174 -7.57 16.33 3.08
C GLY A 174 -6.20 16.80 2.60
N THR A 175 -5.94 16.72 1.29
CA THR A 175 -4.69 17.20 0.70
C THR A 175 -4.54 18.72 0.83
N GLU A 176 -5.61 19.47 0.60
CA GLU A 176 -5.61 20.94 0.73
C GLU A 176 -5.37 21.36 2.19
N LYS A 177 -6.12 20.76 3.13
CA LYS A 177 -5.93 20.95 4.57
C LYS A 177 -4.49 20.64 4.98
N PHE A 178 -3.95 19.49 4.57
CA PHE A 178 -2.59 19.08 4.91
C PHE A 178 -1.52 20.05 4.37
N ASN A 179 -1.69 20.55 3.15
CA ASN A 179 -0.73 21.48 2.55
C ASN A 179 -0.77 22.88 3.17
N SER A 180 -1.89 23.29 3.79
CA SER A 180 -1.98 24.57 4.52
C SER A 180 -1.25 24.58 5.87
N LEU A 181 -0.85 23.41 6.37
CA LEU A 181 -0.13 23.28 7.64
C LEU A 181 1.36 23.60 7.48
N ASP A 182 1.95 24.12 8.55
CA ASP A 182 3.40 24.22 8.71
C ASP A 182 4.00 22.84 9.01
N GLU A 183 5.34 22.74 9.10
CA GLU A 183 6.00 21.44 9.31
C GLU A 183 5.64 20.79 10.66
N SER A 184 5.43 21.58 11.72
CA SER A 184 4.94 21.08 13.00
C SER A 184 3.51 20.55 12.88
N GLY A 185 2.62 21.32 12.26
CA GLY A 185 1.23 20.94 12.01
C GLY A 185 1.12 19.67 11.16
N LYS A 186 1.95 19.52 10.13
CA LYS A 186 2.02 18.30 9.31
C LYS A 186 2.45 17.09 10.12
N SER A 187 3.47 17.22 10.96
CA SER A 187 3.91 16.14 11.83
C SER A 187 2.81 15.72 12.82
N ASN A 188 2.13 16.70 13.42
CA ASN A 188 1.01 16.47 14.33
C ASN A 188 -0.16 15.78 13.62
N PHE A 189 -0.49 16.23 12.41
CA PHE A 189 -1.50 15.60 11.57
C PHE A 189 -1.18 14.13 11.30
N ILE A 190 0.05 13.82 10.89
CA ILE A 190 0.46 12.43 10.58
C ILE A 190 0.39 11.55 11.83
N ASN A 191 0.85 12.06 12.97
CA ASN A 191 0.84 11.33 14.24
C ASN A 191 -0.58 11.06 14.74
N ASN A 192 -1.45 12.07 14.76
CA ASN A 192 -2.83 11.90 15.21
C ASN A 192 -3.64 11.03 14.25
N LEU A 193 -3.39 11.12 12.94
CA LEU A 193 -3.96 10.19 11.97
C LEU A 193 -3.54 8.74 12.27
N GLY A 194 -2.27 8.49 12.61
CA GLY A 194 -1.79 7.16 13.01
C GLY A 194 -2.51 6.61 14.26
N LYS A 195 -2.72 7.46 15.26
CA LYS A 195 -3.46 7.11 16.49
C LYS A 195 -4.92 6.77 16.22
N GLU A 196 -5.59 7.59 15.41
CA GLU A 196 -6.98 7.31 15.00
C GLU A 196 -7.08 6.00 14.23
N LEU A 197 -6.13 5.69 13.33
CA LEU A 197 -6.10 4.41 12.63
C LEU A 197 -5.93 3.22 13.59
N ALA A 198 -5.05 3.33 14.60
CA ALA A 198 -4.85 2.27 15.59
C ALA A 198 -6.12 2.06 16.43
N PHE A 199 -6.76 3.15 16.82
CA PHE A 199 -8.01 3.16 17.57
C PHE A 199 -9.17 2.51 16.80
N ILE A 200 -9.33 2.80 15.50
CA ILE A 200 -10.37 2.18 14.67
C ILE A 200 -10.07 0.69 14.41
N VAL A 201 -8.82 0.22 14.47
CA VAL A 201 -8.46 -1.22 14.29
C VAL A 201 -8.38 -1.99 15.63
N PRO A 202 -9.00 -1.46 16.68
CA PRO A 202 -8.65 -1.66 18.10
C PRO A 202 -7.31 -2.38 18.38
N VAL A 203 -6.20 -1.75 17.99
CA VAL A 203 -4.83 -2.18 18.31
C VAL A 203 -4.10 -1.12 19.12
N GLU A 204 -3.04 -1.52 19.80
CA GLU A 204 -2.15 -0.58 20.49
C GLU A 204 -1.50 0.38 19.49
N GLU A 205 -1.25 1.63 19.89
CA GLU A 205 -0.68 2.67 19.01
C GLU A 205 0.68 2.26 18.40
N ASN A 206 1.46 1.45 19.11
CA ASN A 206 2.76 0.93 18.65
C ASN A 206 2.66 -0.02 17.42
N HIS A 207 1.46 -0.47 17.03
CA HIS A 207 1.24 -1.30 15.84
C HIS A 207 1.11 -0.47 14.56
N ILE A 208 0.89 0.85 14.67
CA ILE A 208 0.78 1.77 13.53
C ILE A 208 1.69 2.97 13.80
N ILE A 209 2.91 2.88 13.29
CA ILE A 209 3.95 3.88 13.55
C ILE A 209 4.04 4.84 12.38
N SER A 210 3.84 6.12 12.67
CA SER A 210 4.08 7.22 11.75
C SER A 210 5.55 7.28 11.34
N LEU A 211 5.83 7.25 10.04
CA LEU A 211 7.18 7.48 9.52
C LEU A 211 7.48 8.96 9.28
N ASN A 212 6.53 9.84 9.60
CA ASN A 212 6.52 11.27 9.35
C ASN A 212 6.95 11.64 7.92
N ARG A 213 6.44 10.87 6.95
CA ARG A 213 6.82 10.99 5.54
C ARG A 213 5.61 10.97 4.66
N TYR A 214 5.67 11.86 3.68
CA TYR A 214 4.62 12.02 2.71
C TYR A 214 5.20 12.33 1.33
N GLN A 215 4.45 11.98 0.29
CA GLN A 215 4.79 12.27 -1.09
C GLN A 215 3.53 12.57 -1.89
N LYS A 216 3.68 13.19 -3.07
CA LYS A 216 2.56 13.39 -4.00
C LYS A 216 2.32 12.13 -4.82
N ASP A 217 1.06 11.74 -4.99
CA ASP A 217 0.64 10.64 -5.84
C ASP A 217 0.77 11.05 -7.31
N GLN A 218 1.87 10.62 -7.92
CA GLN A 218 2.26 10.88 -9.31
C GLN A 218 1.30 10.24 -10.34
N ARG A 219 0.49 9.26 -9.94
CA ARG A 219 -0.42 8.52 -10.85
C ARG A 219 -1.69 9.30 -11.18
N THR A 220 -1.97 10.36 -10.42
CA THR A 220 -3.20 11.13 -10.53
C THR A 220 -2.91 12.53 -11.07
N LYS A 221 -3.76 13.02 -11.99
CA LYS A 221 -3.64 14.41 -12.51
C LYS A 221 -3.71 15.45 -11.38
N LYS A 222 -4.53 15.18 -10.36
CA LYS A 222 -4.62 15.97 -9.13
C LYS A 222 -3.72 15.33 -8.07
N LYS A 223 -2.46 15.78 -8.00
CA LYS A 223 -1.41 15.29 -7.08
C LYS A 223 -1.88 15.21 -5.61
N ARG A 224 -2.45 14.08 -5.19
CA ARG A 224 -2.90 13.80 -3.80
C ARG A 224 -1.72 13.53 -2.89
N ILE A 225 -1.87 13.71 -1.58
CA ILE A 225 -0.83 13.35 -0.61
C ILE A 225 -0.96 11.88 -0.20
N LEU A 226 0.15 11.16 -0.25
CA LEU A 226 0.35 9.82 0.30
C LEU A 226 1.17 9.93 1.57
N ILE A 227 0.71 9.31 2.66
CA ILE A 227 1.39 9.28 3.96
C ILE A 227 1.85 7.85 4.24
N ALA A 228 3.08 7.70 4.72
CA ALA A 228 3.68 6.40 5.00
C ALA A 228 3.58 6.02 6.49
N TYR A 229 3.11 4.80 6.75
CA TYR A 229 3.06 4.18 8.07
C TYR A 229 3.79 2.84 8.06
N LYS A 230 4.39 2.49 9.20
CA LYS A 230 4.88 1.14 9.48
C LYS A 230 3.81 0.41 10.28
N ILE A 231 3.31 -0.69 9.72
CA ILE A 231 2.22 -1.50 10.28
C ILE A 231 2.80 -2.81 10.79
N GLY A 232 2.45 -3.19 12.02
CA GLY A 232 2.93 -4.39 12.69
C GLY A 232 3.66 -4.06 13.99
N SER A 233 3.63 -5.01 14.95
CA SER A 233 4.24 -4.82 16.26
C SER A 233 5.77 -4.77 16.19
N ILE A 234 6.39 -3.97 17.07
CA ILE A 234 7.83 -4.03 17.36
C ILE A 234 8.13 -5.19 18.32
N ASN A 235 7.18 -5.52 19.20
CA ASN A 235 7.32 -6.55 20.23
C ASN A 235 6.56 -7.81 19.80
N ASN A 236 7.21 -8.96 19.78
CA ASN A 236 6.66 -10.25 19.30
C ASN A 236 5.45 -10.81 20.08
N ASN A 237 4.80 -9.99 20.90
CA ASN A 237 3.62 -10.33 21.68
C ASN A 237 2.44 -10.61 20.73
N ALA A 238 1.73 -11.70 20.98
CA ALA A 238 0.93 -12.45 20.01
C ALA A 238 -0.42 -11.83 19.61
N ASP A 239 -0.65 -10.54 19.89
CA ASP A 239 -2.02 -10.01 19.97
C ASP A 239 -2.58 -9.54 18.62
N ALA A 240 -1.73 -9.19 17.63
CA ALA A 240 -2.19 -8.78 16.30
C ALA A 240 -1.24 -9.17 15.15
N ASN A 241 -1.76 -9.90 14.16
CA ASN A 241 -1.07 -10.23 12.91
C ASN A 241 -1.04 -9.00 11.99
N THR A 242 0.14 -8.63 11.47
CA THR A 242 0.31 -7.49 10.55
C THR A 242 -0.61 -7.61 9.33
N LYS A 243 -0.84 -8.83 8.84
CA LYS A 243 -1.73 -9.06 7.70
C LYS A 243 -3.19 -8.73 8.03
N ASP A 244 -3.63 -9.06 9.24
CA ASP A 244 -5.00 -8.77 9.68
C ASP A 244 -5.21 -7.27 9.85
N ILE A 245 -4.27 -6.57 10.49
CA ILE A 245 -4.32 -5.09 10.62
C ILE A 245 -4.44 -4.44 9.24
N MET A 246 -3.61 -4.87 8.27
CA MET A 246 -3.66 -4.35 6.90
C MET A 246 -5.00 -4.61 6.21
N ASN A 247 -5.57 -5.80 6.36
CA ASN A 247 -6.86 -6.15 5.76
C ASN A 247 -8.01 -5.37 6.43
N ASP A 248 -7.96 -5.23 7.76
CA ASP A 248 -8.97 -4.50 8.52
C ASP A 248 -8.95 -3.01 8.16
N LEU A 249 -7.76 -2.40 8.11
CA LEU A 249 -7.57 -1.02 7.61
C LEU A 249 -8.11 -0.85 6.19
N GLN A 250 -7.82 -1.81 5.31
CA GLN A 250 -8.31 -1.78 3.93
C GLN A 250 -9.84 -1.74 3.88
N ALA A 251 -10.50 -2.67 4.60
CA ALA A 251 -11.96 -2.74 4.63
C ALA A 251 -12.59 -1.51 5.29
N LEU A 252 -12.01 -1.03 6.40
CA LEU A 252 -12.50 0.15 7.12
C LEU A 252 -12.43 1.42 6.26
N ILE A 253 -11.31 1.63 5.55
CA ILE A 253 -11.12 2.81 4.70
C ILE A 253 -11.99 2.73 3.44
N ILE A 254 -12.06 1.57 2.77
CA ILE A 254 -12.92 1.40 1.57
C ILE A 254 -14.39 1.66 1.92
N HIS A 255 -14.85 1.15 3.06
CA HIS A 255 -16.21 1.35 3.54
C HIS A 255 -16.30 2.56 4.47
N GLY A 256 -15.46 3.58 4.27
CA GLY A 256 -15.30 4.70 5.19
C GLY A 256 -16.60 5.42 5.54
N GLU A 257 -17.55 5.53 4.60
CA GLU A 257 -18.86 6.15 4.81
C GLU A 257 -19.76 5.39 5.82
N SER A 258 -19.49 4.10 6.03
CA SER A 258 -20.24 3.20 6.91
C SER A 258 -19.46 2.77 8.15
N THR A 259 -18.28 3.36 8.39
CA THR A 259 -17.41 3.05 9.53
C THR A 259 -17.01 4.33 10.26
N LEU A 260 -16.29 4.18 11.38
CA LEU A 260 -15.83 5.33 12.15
C LEU A 260 -14.80 6.21 11.40
N VAL A 261 -14.23 5.72 10.29
CA VAL A 261 -13.23 6.43 9.48
C VAL A 261 -13.72 7.82 9.05
N SER A 262 -14.97 7.97 8.63
CA SER A 262 -15.50 9.27 8.18
C SER A 262 -15.87 10.23 9.32
N ASN A 263 -15.83 9.78 10.57
CA ASN A 263 -16.39 10.52 11.71
C ASN A 263 -15.30 11.13 12.62
N LEU A 264 -14.05 10.69 12.52
CA LEU A 264 -12.95 11.26 13.32
C LEU A 264 -12.27 12.45 12.62
N GLU A 265 -11.42 13.17 13.35
CA GLU A 265 -10.91 14.47 12.94
C GLU A 265 -9.91 14.36 11.77
N TYR A 266 -9.06 13.32 11.80
CA TYR A 266 -7.99 13.12 10.83
C TYR A 266 -8.38 12.08 9.78
N THR A 267 -9.00 10.96 10.17
CA THR A 267 -9.37 9.87 9.23
C THR A 267 -10.47 10.25 8.25
N LYS A 268 -11.30 11.25 8.55
CA LYS A 268 -12.28 11.78 7.58
C LYS A 268 -11.63 12.40 6.33
N ASN A 269 -10.35 12.73 6.41
CA ASN A 269 -9.58 13.32 5.31
C ASN A 269 -9.00 12.26 4.36
N LEU A 270 -9.30 10.98 4.57
CA LEU A 270 -8.78 9.89 3.75
C LEU A 270 -9.55 9.74 2.44
N ASP A 271 -8.84 9.25 1.41
CA ASP A 271 -9.44 8.86 0.15
C ASP A 271 -9.94 7.41 0.22
N ILE A 272 -11.24 7.25 0.44
CA ILE A 272 -11.90 5.94 0.54
C ILE A 272 -11.71 5.07 -0.72
N THR A 273 -11.48 5.67 -1.89
CA THR A 273 -11.28 4.92 -3.14
C THR A 273 -9.90 4.29 -3.25
N TYR A 274 -8.93 4.78 -2.46
CA TYR A 274 -7.56 4.28 -2.47
C TYR A 274 -7.36 3.12 -1.49
N GLY A 275 -7.96 3.22 -0.30
CA GLY A 275 -7.70 2.28 0.80
C GLY A 275 -6.29 2.46 1.37
N ILE A 276 -5.61 1.33 1.61
CA ILE A 276 -4.24 1.23 2.07
C ILE A 276 -3.42 0.33 1.14
N VAL A 277 -2.24 0.79 0.72
CA VAL A 277 -1.39 0.07 -0.24
C VAL A 277 -0.03 -0.23 0.38
N LYS A 278 0.33 -1.51 0.44
CA LYS A 278 1.67 -1.93 0.88
C LYS A 278 2.75 -1.43 -0.08
N LYS A 279 3.86 -0.92 0.47
CA LYS A 279 5.08 -0.62 -0.31
C LYS A 279 5.59 -1.91 -0.95
N ARG A 280 5.65 -1.94 -2.28
CA ARG A 280 6.26 -3.06 -3.03
C ARG A 280 7.74 -3.14 -2.69
N ASN A 281 8.21 -4.34 -2.39
CA ASN A 281 9.64 -4.59 -2.26
C ASN A 281 10.12 -5.14 -3.59
N ILE A 282 10.59 -4.26 -4.47
CA ILE A 282 11.00 -4.59 -5.85
C ILE A 282 11.96 -5.78 -5.88
N PHE A 283 12.86 -5.90 -4.91
CA PHE A 283 13.82 -7.00 -4.82
C PHE A 283 13.19 -8.33 -4.40
N ARG A 284 12.23 -8.30 -3.47
CA ARG A 284 11.55 -9.52 -3.01
C ARG A 284 10.51 -9.98 -4.02
N ASP A 285 9.74 -9.03 -4.55
CA ASP A 285 8.60 -9.29 -5.44
C ASP A 285 9.08 -9.69 -6.84
N ASN A 286 10.23 -9.17 -7.32
CA ASN A 286 10.79 -9.47 -8.63
C ASN A 286 12.12 -10.26 -8.56
N LYS A 287 12.39 -10.96 -7.44
CA LYS A 287 13.67 -11.65 -7.18
C LYS A 287 14.13 -12.52 -8.35
N ILE A 288 13.21 -13.31 -8.91
CA ILE A 288 13.47 -14.23 -10.01
C ILE A 288 13.79 -13.47 -11.31
N GLN A 289 13.02 -12.43 -11.63
CA GLN A 289 13.25 -11.62 -12.82
C GLN A 289 14.59 -10.88 -12.76
N LEU A 290 14.97 -10.38 -11.57
CA LEU A 290 16.26 -9.72 -11.37
C LEU A 290 17.44 -10.71 -11.52
N ILE A 291 17.32 -11.92 -10.94
CA ILE A 291 18.33 -12.97 -11.09
C ILE A 291 18.48 -13.38 -12.56
N LEU A 292 17.36 -13.55 -13.28
CA LEU A 292 17.38 -13.89 -14.71
C LEU A 292 18.02 -12.78 -15.55
N LEU A 293 17.74 -11.51 -15.26
CA LEU A 293 18.34 -10.37 -15.95
C LEU A 293 19.86 -10.30 -15.70
N ILE A 294 20.31 -10.51 -14.47
CA ILE A 294 21.73 -10.54 -14.12
C ILE A 294 22.43 -11.75 -14.77
N ALA A 295 21.80 -12.93 -14.75
CA ALA A 295 22.34 -14.12 -15.39
C ALA A 295 22.44 -13.95 -16.91
N ALA A 296 21.41 -13.40 -17.55
CA ALA A 296 21.42 -13.09 -18.99
C ALA A 296 22.52 -12.08 -19.34
N TYR A 297 22.75 -11.07 -18.49
CA TYR A 297 23.83 -10.11 -18.66
C TYR A 297 25.22 -10.79 -18.59
N ILE A 298 25.45 -11.66 -17.60
CA ILE A 298 26.72 -12.40 -17.46
C ILE A 298 26.95 -13.36 -18.64
N ILE A 299 25.91 -14.07 -19.08
CA ILE A 299 25.99 -14.99 -20.22
C ILE A 299 26.28 -14.20 -21.51
N CYS A 300 25.65 -13.04 -21.70
CA CYS A 300 25.92 -12.17 -22.84
C CYS A 300 27.38 -11.70 -22.85
N LEU A 301 27.90 -11.25 -21.71
CA LEU A 301 29.31 -10.87 -21.57
C LEU A 301 30.26 -12.03 -21.87
N PHE A 302 29.94 -13.23 -21.40
CA PHE A 302 30.75 -14.42 -21.65
C PHE A 302 30.77 -14.79 -23.14
N LEU A 303 29.61 -14.81 -23.80
CA LEU A 303 29.49 -15.09 -25.24
C LEU A 303 30.19 -14.05 -26.11
N LEU A 304 30.10 -12.77 -25.74
CA LEU A 304 30.82 -11.69 -26.42
C LEU A 304 32.34 -11.84 -26.27
N THR A 305 32.82 -12.22 -25.09
CA THR A 305 34.25 -12.47 -24.86
C THR A 305 34.75 -13.66 -25.69
N LEU A 306 33.97 -14.75 -25.76
CA LEU A 306 34.26 -15.90 -26.62
C LEU A 306 34.25 -15.55 -28.10
N MET A 307 33.29 -14.75 -28.56
CA MET A 307 33.20 -14.32 -29.96
C MET A 307 34.43 -13.50 -30.36
N VAL A 308 34.87 -12.56 -29.52
CA VAL A 308 36.09 -11.76 -29.78
C VAL A 308 37.35 -12.63 -29.77
N TYR A 309 37.42 -13.63 -28.87
CA TYR A 309 38.52 -14.60 -28.82
C TYR A 309 38.59 -15.46 -30.10
N HIS A 310 37.45 -15.88 -30.65
CA HIS A 310 37.39 -16.67 -31.87
C HIS A 310 37.59 -15.86 -33.16
N LEU A 311 37.18 -14.58 -33.20
CA LEU A 311 37.25 -13.78 -34.42
C LEU A 311 38.63 -13.18 -34.69
N ASN A 312 39.46 -12.92 -33.67
CA ASN A 312 40.73 -12.23 -33.89
C ASN A 312 41.80 -12.49 -32.82
N ARG A 313 42.78 -13.35 -33.14
CA ARG A 313 43.91 -13.73 -32.25
C ARG A 313 44.91 -12.59 -31.96
N LYS A 314 44.73 -11.40 -32.57
CA LYS A 314 45.61 -10.20 -32.46
C LYS A 314 44.91 -8.92 -32.00
N ALA A 315 43.59 -8.92 -31.83
CA ALA A 315 42.90 -7.73 -31.29
C ALA A 315 43.13 -7.68 -29.77
N ASP A 316 43.36 -6.49 -29.19
CA ASP A 316 43.29 -6.33 -27.73
C ASP A 316 41.86 -6.58 -27.29
N ILE A 317 41.58 -7.83 -26.93
CA ILE A 317 40.27 -8.33 -26.47
C ILE A 317 39.73 -7.42 -25.35
N GLY A 318 40.63 -6.90 -24.49
CA GLY A 318 40.28 -5.99 -23.41
C GLY A 318 39.66 -4.66 -23.86
N VAL A 319 40.10 -4.07 -24.98
CA VAL A 319 39.56 -2.78 -25.46
C VAL A 319 38.16 -2.96 -26.04
N ILE A 320 37.95 -4.06 -26.78
CA ILE A 320 36.64 -4.38 -27.36
C ILE A 320 35.64 -4.73 -26.26
N LEU A 321 36.05 -5.54 -25.28
CA LEU A 321 35.19 -5.90 -24.14
C LEU A 321 34.81 -4.68 -23.30
N LYS A 322 35.77 -3.79 -23.02
CA LYS A 322 35.53 -2.53 -22.29
C LYS A 322 34.48 -1.67 -23.02
N PHE A 323 34.62 -1.51 -24.33
CA PHE A 323 33.67 -0.76 -25.14
C PHE A 323 32.25 -1.36 -25.08
N ILE A 324 32.11 -2.68 -25.17
CA ILE A 324 30.79 -3.33 -25.10
C ILE A 324 30.16 -3.18 -23.71
N ILE A 325 30.94 -3.34 -22.64
CA ILE A 325 30.47 -3.11 -21.26
C ILE A 325 29.97 -1.66 -21.11
N ALA A 326 30.73 -0.68 -21.62
CA ALA A 326 30.34 0.72 -21.57
C ALA A 326 29.05 1.01 -22.33
N LEU A 327 28.86 0.36 -23.49
CA LEU A 327 27.64 0.48 -24.29
C LEU A 327 26.40 -0.07 -23.55
N VAL A 328 26.52 -1.25 -22.95
CA VAL A 328 25.44 -1.83 -22.16
C VAL A 328 25.13 -0.98 -20.92
N ALA A 329 26.15 -0.51 -20.20
CA ALA A 329 25.98 0.39 -19.06
C ALA A 329 25.28 1.70 -19.44
N PHE A 330 25.60 2.27 -20.61
CA PHE A 330 24.93 3.47 -21.12
C PHE A 330 23.44 3.24 -21.41
N VAL A 331 23.08 2.10 -22.01
CA VAL A 331 21.68 1.74 -22.26
C VAL A 331 20.91 1.62 -20.94
N PHE A 332 21.44 0.87 -19.97
CA PHE A 332 20.80 0.72 -18.66
C PHE A 332 20.66 2.07 -17.93
N TYR A 333 21.69 2.92 -17.96
CA TYR A 333 21.65 4.23 -17.33
C TYR A 333 20.66 5.18 -18.02
N THR A 334 20.50 5.07 -19.34
CA THR A 334 19.51 5.84 -20.11
C THR A 334 18.09 5.43 -19.74
N VAL A 335 17.80 4.12 -19.72
CA VAL A 335 16.50 3.59 -19.29
C VAL A 335 16.19 4.01 -17.86
N TYR A 336 17.16 3.85 -16.96
CA TYR A 336 17.04 4.29 -15.57
C TYR A 336 16.71 5.77 -15.44
N THR A 337 17.45 6.63 -16.15
CA THR A 337 17.23 8.08 -16.13
C THR A 337 15.84 8.43 -16.65
N CYS A 338 15.36 7.77 -17.71
CA CYS A 338 14.02 7.96 -18.26
C CYS A 338 12.90 7.53 -17.30
N GLU A 339 13.05 6.39 -16.60
CA GLU A 339 12.06 5.92 -15.63
C GLU A 339 12.07 6.77 -14.36
N ASN A 340 13.24 7.09 -13.83
CA ASN A 340 13.37 7.88 -12.61
C ASN A 340 13.06 9.36 -12.79
N ALA A 341 13.14 9.88 -14.02
CA ALA A 341 12.72 11.24 -14.32
C ALA A 341 11.26 11.51 -13.89
N GLN A 342 10.44 10.46 -13.84
CA GLN A 342 9.04 10.55 -13.42
C GLN A 342 8.88 10.62 -11.89
N ASN A 343 9.84 10.14 -11.10
CA ASN A 343 9.65 9.95 -9.65
C ASN A 343 10.12 11.14 -8.80
N VAL A 344 11.22 11.81 -9.17
CA VAL A 344 11.77 12.95 -8.40
C VAL A 344 12.32 14.03 -9.34
N GLU A 345 11.54 15.09 -9.53
CA GLU A 345 11.75 16.15 -10.53
C GLU A 345 13.14 16.83 -10.45
N LYS A 346 13.67 17.09 -9.25
CA LYS A 346 15.01 17.69 -9.07
C LYS A 346 16.16 16.74 -9.46
N LEU A 347 16.01 15.45 -9.18
CA LEU A 347 17.03 14.43 -9.50
C LEU A 347 16.94 13.99 -10.97
N ALA A 348 15.77 14.11 -11.60
CA ALA A 348 15.54 13.91 -13.02
C ALA A 348 16.44 14.83 -13.86
N LEU A 349 16.43 16.12 -13.54
CA LEU A 349 17.24 17.12 -14.26
C LEU A 349 18.73 16.85 -14.09
N ALA A 350 19.19 16.54 -12.87
CA ALA A 350 20.59 16.25 -12.59
C ALA A 350 21.09 15.00 -13.34
N SER A 351 20.33 13.90 -13.31
CA SER A 351 20.67 12.66 -14.02
C SER A 351 20.62 12.82 -15.54
N GLY A 352 19.63 13.54 -16.07
CA GLY A 352 19.58 13.88 -17.50
C GLY A 352 20.79 14.70 -17.95
N LEU A 353 21.20 15.69 -17.17
CA LEU A 353 22.36 16.53 -17.48
C LEU A 353 23.67 15.71 -17.44
N LEU A 354 23.82 14.80 -16.47
CA LEU A 354 24.93 13.85 -16.38
C LEU A 354 24.97 12.80 -17.50
N LEU A 355 23.84 12.52 -18.15
CA LEU A 355 23.78 11.66 -19.33
C LEU A 355 24.22 12.43 -20.60
N VAL A 356 23.62 13.60 -20.83
CA VAL A 356 23.76 14.34 -22.10
C VAL A 356 25.11 15.07 -22.20
N LEU A 357 25.54 15.75 -21.13
CA LEU A 357 26.74 16.60 -21.19
C LEU A 357 28.02 15.80 -21.51
N PRO A 358 28.33 14.68 -20.83
CA PRO A 358 29.51 13.89 -21.17
C PRO A 358 29.41 13.24 -22.55
N PHE A 359 28.20 12.83 -22.97
CA PHE A 359 27.99 12.24 -24.30
C PHE A 359 28.37 13.23 -25.41
N VAL A 360 27.91 14.48 -25.32
CA VAL A 360 28.21 15.52 -26.31
C VAL A 360 29.70 15.86 -26.33
N ILE A 361 30.35 15.95 -25.17
CA ILE A 361 31.79 16.22 -25.07
C ILE A 361 32.59 15.08 -25.74
N LYS A 362 32.30 13.82 -25.40
CA LYS A 362 33.00 12.66 -25.99
C LYS A 362 32.74 12.52 -27.49
N LEU A 363 31.52 12.78 -27.94
CA LEU A 363 31.18 12.81 -29.37
C LEU A 363 32.01 13.86 -30.12
N SER A 364 32.11 15.06 -29.54
CA SER A 364 32.90 16.17 -30.11
C SER A 364 34.39 15.84 -30.16
N LEU A 365 34.94 15.27 -29.09
CA LEU A 365 36.34 14.85 -29.04
C LEU A 365 36.63 13.73 -30.04
N GLY A 366 35.73 12.77 -30.17
CA GLY A 366 35.87 11.70 -31.15
C GLY A 366 35.88 12.19 -32.59
N LEU A 367 34.99 13.14 -32.92
CA LEU A 367 34.99 13.84 -34.21
C LEU A 367 36.33 14.55 -34.46
N LEU A 368 36.84 15.29 -33.47
CA LEU A 368 38.12 16.01 -33.58
C LEU A 368 39.30 15.06 -33.80
N ILE A 369 39.34 13.91 -33.12
CA ILE A 369 40.37 12.88 -33.31
C ILE A 369 40.38 12.40 -34.76
N ILE A 370 39.21 12.04 -35.30
CA ILE A 370 39.09 11.54 -36.69
C ILE A 370 39.49 12.63 -37.70
N ILE A 371 39.04 13.89 -37.52
CA ILE A 371 39.39 15.00 -38.41
C ILE A 371 40.90 15.27 -38.39
N TYR A 372 41.49 15.33 -37.19
CA TYR A 372 42.92 15.60 -37.03
C TYR A 372 43.78 14.51 -37.68
N ASP A 373 43.45 13.24 -37.44
CA ASP A 373 44.21 12.12 -38.00
C ASP A 373 44.04 12.05 -39.52
N SER A 374 42.85 12.36 -40.03
CA SER A 374 42.56 12.43 -41.47
C SER A 374 43.33 13.54 -42.18
N ARG A 375 43.61 14.67 -41.50
CA ARG A 375 44.43 15.75 -42.09
C ARG A 375 45.91 15.41 -42.13
N LYS A 376 46.36 14.52 -41.25
CA LYS A 376 47.77 14.19 -41.06
C LYS A 376 48.21 12.99 -41.89
N ASP A 377 47.32 12.02 -42.10
CA ASP A 377 47.60 10.80 -42.86
C ASP A 377 46.64 10.66 -44.04
N ASN A 378 47.19 10.80 -45.25
CA ASN A 378 46.45 10.66 -46.51
C ASN A 378 45.86 9.25 -46.70
N SER A 379 46.49 8.22 -46.12
CA SER A 379 45.99 6.84 -46.21
C SER A 379 44.73 6.66 -45.36
N PHE A 380 44.69 7.24 -44.17
CA PHE A 380 43.51 7.27 -43.31
C PHE A 380 42.39 8.12 -43.90
N TYR A 381 42.71 9.29 -44.48
CA TYR A 381 41.74 10.10 -45.21
C TYR A 381 41.05 9.32 -46.35
N GLY A 382 41.85 8.64 -47.18
CA GLY A 382 41.33 7.80 -48.26
C GLY A 382 40.44 6.67 -47.74
N TRP A 383 40.82 6.06 -46.62
CA TRP A 383 40.03 5.01 -45.98
C TRP A 383 38.70 5.52 -45.41
N VAL A 384 38.70 6.67 -44.73
CA VAL A 384 37.48 7.32 -44.19
C VAL A 384 36.53 7.70 -45.32
N ASN A 385 37.05 8.26 -46.41
CA ASN A 385 36.23 8.65 -47.56
C ASN A 385 35.56 7.45 -48.25
N LYS A 386 36.20 6.27 -48.21
CA LYS A 386 35.64 5.00 -48.70
C LYS A 386 34.63 4.38 -47.74
N ASN A 387 34.81 4.53 -46.42
CA ASN A 387 34.01 3.86 -45.39
C ASN A 387 33.16 4.83 -44.54
N LYS A 388 32.65 5.91 -45.15
CA LYS A 388 31.96 7.02 -44.45
C LYS A 388 30.90 6.57 -43.46
N THR A 389 30.01 5.64 -43.85
CA THR A 389 28.92 5.16 -43.01
C THR A 389 29.43 4.51 -41.73
N ILE A 390 30.46 3.66 -41.86
CA ILE A 390 31.09 2.98 -40.72
C ILE A 390 31.79 4.02 -39.84
N THR A 391 32.51 4.96 -40.43
CA THR A 391 33.18 6.03 -39.67
C THR A 391 32.19 6.89 -38.89
N PHE A 392 31.07 7.34 -39.49
CA PHE A 392 30.05 8.12 -38.79
C PHE A 392 29.39 7.33 -37.66
N PHE A 393 29.12 6.04 -37.86
CA PHE A 393 28.58 5.17 -36.82
C PHE A 393 29.54 5.07 -35.62
N PHE A 394 30.82 4.86 -35.86
CA PHE A 394 31.82 4.79 -34.77
C PHE A 394 32.14 6.14 -34.13
N ILE A 395 31.98 7.26 -34.86
CA ILE A 395 31.98 8.61 -34.28
C ILE A 395 30.79 8.75 -33.34
N PHE A 396 29.58 8.38 -33.75
CA PHE A 396 28.40 8.42 -32.88
C PHE A 396 28.60 7.58 -31.61
N LEU A 397 29.11 6.36 -31.76
CA LEU A 397 29.43 5.48 -30.63
C LEU A 397 30.54 6.01 -29.72
N SER A 398 31.41 6.88 -30.23
CA SER A 398 32.44 7.52 -29.41
C SER A 398 31.84 8.44 -28.34
N GLY A 399 30.60 8.92 -28.52
CA GLY A 399 29.86 9.63 -27.49
C GLY A 399 29.59 8.78 -26.25
N VAL A 400 29.48 7.46 -26.41
CA VAL A 400 29.32 6.52 -25.29
C VAL A 400 30.67 6.23 -24.63
N ASP A 401 31.65 5.82 -25.43
CA ASP A 401 33.01 5.49 -25.01
C ASP A 401 33.99 5.74 -26.18
N LEU A 402 35.04 6.53 -25.98
CA LEU A 402 35.99 6.89 -27.04
C LEU A 402 36.77 5.69 -27.59
N ASN A 403 36.83 4.57 -26.85
CA ASN A 403 37.41 3.32 -27.34
C ASN A 403 36.70 2.81 -28.60
N ALA A 404 35.49 3.28 -28.93
CA ALA A 404 34.85 3.07 -30.23
C ALA A 404 35.81 3.38 -31.40
N ILE A 405 36.62 4.44 -31.30
CA ILE A 405 37.58 4.85 -32.34
C ILE A 405 38.75 3.86 -32.43
N VAL A 406 39.20 3.34 -31.28
CA VAL A 406 40.25 2.30 -31.25
C VAL A 406 39.71 0.98 -31.81
N VAL A 407 38.44 0.65 -31.53
CA VAL A 407 37.75 -0.51 -32.11
C VAL A 407 37.60 -0.36 -33.63
N LEU A 408 37.27 0.83 -34.14
CA LEU A 408 37.25 1.13 -35.57
C LEU A 408 38.60 0.80 -36.23
N GLY A 409 39.71 1.26 -35.62
CA GLY A 409 41.08 0.97 -36.04
C GLY A 409 41.37 -0.54 -36.12
N LYS A 410 41.06 -1.28 -35.06
CA LYS A 410 41.43 -2.69 -34.90
C LYS A 410 40.52 -3.65 -35.66
N LEU A 411 39.21 -3.41 -35.67
CA LEU A 411 38.23 -4.32 -36.28
C LEU A 411 38.17 -4.16 -37.80
N PHE A 412 38.30 -2.92 -38.30
CA PHE A 412 38.21 -2.61 -39.73
C PHE A 412 39.57 -2.28 -40.37
N HIS A 413 40.67 -2.57 -39.67
CA HIS A 413 42.05 -2.37 -40.14
C HIS A 413 42.29 -0.95 -40.67
N SER A 414 41.69 0.04 -40.01
CA SER A 414 41.88 1.45 -40.36
C SER A 414 43.28 1.90 -39.92
N PRO A 415 44.04 2.65 -40.76
CA PRO A 415 45.39 3.12 -40.46
C PRO A 415 45.35 4.31 -39.47
N LEU A 416 44.90 4.04 -38.25
CA LEU A 416 44.76 5.03 -37.18
C LEU A 416 46.12 5.27 -36.49
N SER A 417 46.47 6.52 -36.21
CA SER A 417 47.79 6.81 -35.63
C SER A 417 47.89 6.37 -34.17
N VAL A 418 49.10 5.95 -33.75
CA VAL A 418 49.41 5.62 -32.35
C VAL A 418 49.10 6.79 -31.41
N ARG A 419 49.17 8.02 -31.91
CA ARG A 419 48.83 9.23 -31.15
C ARG A 419 47.33 9.31 -30.91
N ALA A 420 46.48 9.11 -31.92
CA ALA A 420 45.03 9.09 -31.75
C ALA A 420 44.58 8.04 -30.72
N ILE A 421 45.22 6.86 -30.71
CA ILE A 421 44.98 5.80 -29.71
C ILE A 421 45.36 6.28 -28.29
N LYS A 422 46.53 6.90 -28.11
CA LYS A 422 46.96 7.42 -26.79
C LYS A 422 46.05 8.52 -26.26
N TRP A 423 45.61 9.44 -27.13
CA TRP A 423 44.67 10.50 -26.76
C TRP A 423 43.31 9.95 -26.34
N SER A 424 42.78 8.97 -27.09
CA SER A 424 41.53 8.28 -26.74
C SER A 424 41.59 7.68 -25.33
N ILE A 425 42.69 7.00 -24.98
CA ILE A 425 42.85 6.37 -23.67
C ILE A 425 42.96 7.41 -22.55
N ALA A 426 43.74 8.48 -22.76
CA ALA A 426 43.93 9.54 -21.77
C ALA A 426 42.64 10.31 -21.46
N ILE A 427 41.85 10.62 -22.49
CA ILE A 427 40.57 11.31 -22.33
C ILE A 427 39.57 10.42 -21.58
N GLU A 428 39.58 9.11 -21.83
CA GLU A 428 38.69 8.18 -21.13
C GLU A 428 38.99 8.09 -19.62
N CYS A 429 40.25 8.24 -19.23
CA CYS A 429 40.64 8.34 -17.81
C CYS A 429 40.09 9.61 -17.15
N VAL A 430 40.03 10.73 -17.87
CA VAL A 430 39.41 11.98 -17.37
C VAL A 430 37.88 11.84 -17.32
N GLY A 431 37.29 11.13 -18.30
CA GLY A 431 35.86 10.85 -18.38
C GLY A 431 35.30 10.12 -17.16
N LEU A 432 36.09 9.24 -16.51
CA LEU A 432 35.71 8.57 -15.26
C LEU A 432 35.35 9.55 -14.14
N PHE A 433 36.10 10.65 -14.01
CA PHE A 433 35.88 11.64 -12.97
C PHE A 433 34.73 12.59 -13.28
N LEU A 434 34.48 12.87 -14.57
CA LEU A 434 33.45 13.80 -15.00
C LEU A 434 32.06 13.17 -15.15
N ARG A 435 31.99 11.85 -15.35
CA ARG A 435 30.74 11.12 -15.60
C ARG A 435 30.51 10.02 -14.58
N ASP A 436 31.41 9.05 -14.48
CA ASP A 436 31.11 7.79 -13.79
C ASP A 436 31.08 7.97 -12.26
N LEU A 437 31.95 8.81 -11.69
CA LEU A 437 31.90 9.17 -10.26
C LEU A 437 30.66 10.00 -9.89
N PRO A 438 30.29 11.07 -10.62
CA PRO A 438 29.03 11.79 -10.39
C PRO A 438 27.79 10.91 -10.53
N ILE A 439 27.75 10.01 -11.52
CA ILE A 439 26.65 9.05 -11.68
C ILE A 439 26.58 8.12 -10.47
N LEU A 440 27.71 7.57 -10.02
CA LEU A 440 27.78 6.76 -8.82
C LEU A 440 27.31 7.55 -7.59
N ALA A 441 27.71 8.82 -7.46
CA ALA A 441 27.27 9.69 -6.37
C ALA A 441 25.76 9.96 -6.42
N VAL A 442 25.15 10.18 -7.59
CA VAL A 442 23.70 10.34 -7.73
C VAL A 442 22.97 9.04 -7.42
N LEU A 443 23.47 7.89 -7.89
CA LEU A 443 22.91 6.58 -7.57
C LEU A 443 23.01 6.28 -6.07
N LEU A 444 24.14 6.62 -5.42
CA LEU A 444 24.32 6.50 -3.98
C LEU A 444 23.42 7.48 -3.23
N LEU A 445 23.31 8.75 -3.64
CA LEU A 445 22.41 9.72 -3.01
C LEU A 445 20.94 9.34 -3.19
N GLN A 446 20.57 8.67 -4.28
CA GLN A 446 19.24 8.07 -4.42
C GLN A 446 19.12 6.84 -3.52
N PHE A 447 20.11 5.95 -3.50
CA PHE A 447 20.08 4.77 -2.64
C PHE A 447 20.01 5.15 -1.16
N TYR A 448 20.85 6.07 -0.69
CA TYR A 448 20.81 6.67 0.64
C TYR A 448 19.59 7.58 0.81
N GLY A 449 19.15 8.35 -0.18
CA GLY A 449 17.85 9.05 -0.12
C GLY A 449 16.68 8.09 0.06
N TYR A 450 16.80 6.83 -0.38
CA TYR A 450 15.85 5.75 -0.15
C TYR A 450 16.15 4.90 1.12
N SER A 451 17.38 4.95 1.65
CA SER A 451 17.88 4.09 2.77
C SER A 451 18.17 4.83 4.08
N PHE A 452 18.49 6.13 4.05
CA PHE A 452 18.36 7.09 5.18
C PHE A 452 16.88 7.22 5.57
N TYR A 453 15.99 6.81 4.67
CA TYR A 453 14.60 6.53 4.99
C TYR A 453 14.42 5.26 5.86
N TYR A 454 15.45 4.48 6.16
CA TYR A 454 15.36 3.27 7.00
C TYR A 454 16.19 3.34 8.28
N ASP A 455 17.17 4.24 8.39
CA ASP A 455 18.20 4.14 9.44
C ASP A 455 18.09 5.16 10.60
N HIS A 456 16.96 5.88 10.73
CA HIS A 456 16.70 6.75 11.89
C HIS A 456 15.74 6.16 12.94
N SER A 457 15.29 4.91 12.79
CA SER A 457 14.48 4.24 13.84
C SER A 457 15.26 3.27 14.74
N ASN A 458 16.58 3.14 14.59
CA ASN A 458 17.41 2.24 15.40
C ASN A 458 18.40 2.99 16.31
N ARG A 459 18.23 4.30 16.52
CA ARG A 459 19.17 5.10 17.31
C ARG A 459 18.57 5.83 18.52
N TYR A 460 17.50 5.29 19.08
CA TYR A 460 16.98 5.66 20.40
C TYR A 460 16.62 4.39 21.18
N ASP A 461 17.63 3.59 21.50
CA ASP A 461 17.56 2.65 22.62
C ASP A 461 18.99 2.19 22.99
N GLU A 462 19.82 3.16 23.35
CA GLU A 462 21.10 2.90 24.04
C GLU A 462 21.55 4.22 24.67
N THR A 463 20.95 4.56 25.81
CA THR A 463 21.60 5.22 26.97
C THR A 463 20.53 5.72 27.93
N LEU A 464 20.17 4.90 28.91
CA LEU A 464 19.74 5.37 30.22
C LEU A 464 20.48 4.52 31.26
N PRO A 465 21.43 5.10 32.02
CA PRO A 465 22.14 4.36 33.04
C PRO A 465 21.18 4.04 34.19
N LEU A 466 21.27 2.79 34.65
CA LEU A 466 20.87 2.35 35.97
C LEU A 466 21.32 3.39 37.01
N LEU A 467 20.38 3.92 37.79
CA LEU A 467 20.68 4.44 39.11
C LEU A 467 19.88 3.63 40.12
N ASP A 468 20.60 2.82 40.88
CA ASP A 468 20.17 2.25 42.15
C ASP A 468 19.93 3.39 43.16
N ALA A 469 18.74 3.40 43.75
CA ALA A 469 18.43 3.74 45.15
C ALA A 469 16.92 3.59 45.41
#